data_AF-A0AAN7Z2S3-F1
#
_entry.id   AF-A0AAN7Z2S3-F1
#
_cell.length_a   1.000
_cell.length_b   1.000
_cell.length_c   1.000
_cell.angle_alpha   90.00
_cell.angle_beta   90.00
_cell.angle_gamma   90.00
#
_symmetry.space_group_name_H-M   'P 1'
#
loop_
_entity.id
_entity.type
_entity.pdbx_description
1 polymer ?
#
loop_
_entity_poly.entity_id
_entity_poly.type
_entity_poly.pdbx_seq_one_letter_code
_entity_poly.pdbx_strand_id
1 'polypeptide(L)'
;MLLELRSPSTQIDTPWTAEIPLHLRYLSPAEGGYSSINVPSPSVFWACNTEEGTKFPNSPFDRTNLGYDGLFGPRTLFWHVTPETQDGNLNHQIRVPVLDLNKSKWVSTGTAAMVLMGFAYIVFKLASVSWRRGYGSHKAPVEVEKKKKQ
;
A
#
# COMPACT_ATOMS: atom_id res chain seq x y z
N MET A 1 -4.18 18.28 -1.48
CA MET A 1 -3.68 17.96 -2.83
C MET A 1 -4.55 18.70 -3.81
N LEU A 2 -3.98 19.52 -4.69
CA LEU A 2 -4.69 20.28 -5.72
C LEU A 2 -4.23 19.75 -7.08
N LEU A 3 -5.16 19.56 -8.01
CA LEU A 3 -4.89 19.07 -9.35
C LEU A 3 -5.51 20.02 -10.37
N GLU A 4 -4.70 20.51 -11.30
CA GLU A 4 -5.17 21.33 -12.41
C GLU A 4 -5.64 20.42 -13.54
N LEU A 5 -6.88 20.63 -14.00
CA LEU A 5 -7.46 19.91 -15.13
C LEU A 5 -7.55 20.84 -16.34
N ARG A 6 -7.02 20.39 -17.47
CA ARG A 6 -7.14 21.09 -18.74
C ARG A 6 -8.20 20.39 -19.60
N SER A 7 -9.18 21.16 -20.07
CA SER A 7 -10.16 20.65 -21.02
C SER A 7 -9.48 20.26 -22.35
N PRO A 8 -10.06 19.32 -23.11
CA PRO A 8 -9.59 19.01 -24.46
C PRO A 8 -9.51 20.27 -25.33
N SER A 9 -8.49 20.37 -26.20
CA SER A 9 -8.25 21.53 -27.07
C SER A 9 -9.26 21.64 -28.22
N THR A 10 -9.89 20.53 -28.58
CA THR A 10 -10.92 20.48 -29.63
C THR A 10 -12.26 20.73 -28.96
N GLN A 11 -13.04 21.69 -29.46
CA GLN A 11 -14.43 21.86 -29.05
C GLN A 11 -15.21 20.66 -29.58
N ILE A 12 -15.31 19.64 -28.74
CA ILE A 12 -16.16 18.49 -28.98
C ILE A 12 -17.40 18.73 -28.15
N ASP A 13 -18.58 18.77 -28.78
CA ASP A 13 -19.88 18.88 -28.11
C ASP A 13 -20.23 17.66 -27.23
N THR A 14 -19.30 16.73 -27.05
CA THR A 14 -19.46 15.56 -26.19
C THR A 14 -18.86 15.82 -24.81
N PRO A 15 -19.51 15.33 -23.73
CA PRO A 15 -18.92 15.34 -22.40
C PRO A 15 -17.52 14.71 -22.40
N TRP A 16 -16.58 15.33 -21.69
CA TRP A 16 -15.25 14.78 -21.48
C TRP A 16 -15.10 14.31 -20.03
N THR A 17 -14.21 13.32 -19.81
CA THR A 17 -13.96 12.73 -18.49
C THR A 17 -12.47 12.81 -18.17
N ALA A 18 -12.12 13.13 -16.93
CA ALA A 18 -10.77 13.01 -16.39
C ALA A 18 -10.72 11.88 -15.37
N GLU A 19 -9.69 11.05 -15.46
CA GLU A 19 -9.41 9.98 -14.51
C GLU A 19 -8.22 10.38 -13.63
N ILE A 20 -8.41 10.28 -12.32
CA ILE A 20 -7.39 10.63 -11.33
C ILE A 20 -7.00 9.35 -10.59
N PRO A 21 -5.78 8.82 -10.80
CA PRO A 21 -5.35 7.62 -10.10
C PRO A 21 -5.16 7.94 -8.62
N LEU A 22 -5.89 7.21 -7.76
CA LEU A 22 -5.74 7.30 -6.31
C LEU A 22 -4.92 6.13 -5.81
N HIS A 23 -3.96 6.41 -4.94
CA HIS A 23 -3.24 5.37 -4.21
C HIS A 23 -3.94 5.06 -2.89
N LEU A 24 -4.33 3.81 -2.73
CA LEU A 24 -4.85 3.29 -1.47
C LEU A 24 -3.67 2.79 -0.61
N ARG A 25 -3.67 3.13 0.68
CA ARG A 25 -2.77 2.49 1.65
C ARG A 25 -3.23 1.04 1.90
N TYR A 26 -2.33 0.22 2.44
CA TYR A 26 -2.65 -1.14 2.91
C TYR A 26 -3.91 -1.16 3.78
N LEU A 27 -4.92 -1.88 3.30
CA LEU A 27 -6.11 -2.22 4.07
C LEU A 27 -5.91 -3.56 4.77
N SER A 28 -6.72 -3.76 5.82
CA SER A 28 -6.79 -5.05 6.48
C SER A 28 -7.25 -6.13 5.50
N PRO A 29 -6.67 -7.34 5.55
CA PRO A 29 -7.14 -8.49 4.78
C PRO A 29 -8.63 -8.76 5.04
N ALA A 30 -9.34 -9.23 4.01
CA ALA A 30 -10.75 -9.57 4.12
C ALA A 30 -11.04 -10.90 3.40
N GLU A 31 -12.06 -11.61 3.88
CA GLU A 31 -12.55 -12.80 3.20
C GLU A 31 -13.07 -12.44 1.80
N GLY A 32 -12.65 -13.19 0.78
CA GLY A 32 -13.06 -12.93 -0.60
C GLY A 32 -12.21 -11.86 -1.32
N GLY A 33 -11.18 -11.32 -0.67
CA GLY A 33 -10.15 -10.50 -1.33
C GLY A 33 -10.59 -9.10 -1.76
N TYR A 34 -11.73 -8.61 -1.28
CA TYR A 34 -12.19 -7.24 -1.53
C TYR A 34 -12.75 -6.61 -0.26
N SER A 35 -12.56 -5.29 -0.13
CA SER A 35 -13.18 -4.47 0.92
C SER A 35 -13.87 -3.27 0.28
N SER A 36 -14.98 -2.82 0.85
CA SER A 36 -15.62 -1.56 0.48
C SER A 36 -15.05 -0.43 1.30
N ILE A 37 -14.79 0.71 0.66
CA ILE A 37 -14.38 1.95 1.33
C ILE A 37 -15.25 3.12 0.86
N ASN A 38 -15.37 4.12 1.71
CA ASN A 38 -16.08 5.36 1.41
C ASN A 38 -15.06 6.47 1.13
N VAL A 39 -15.15 7.10 -0.03
CA VAL A 39 -14.29 8.21 -0.46
C VAL A 39 -15.15 9.47 -0.57
N PRO A 40 -14.80 10.57 0.12
CA PRO A 40 -15.57 11.81 0.01
C PRO A 40 -15.48 12.38 -1.40
N SER A 41 -16.56 12.97 -1.90
CA SER A 41 -16.59 13.67 -3.19
C SER A 41 -15.55 14.79 -3.21
N PRO A 42 -14.75 14.92 -4.28
CA PRO A 42 -13.74 15.96 -4.38
C PRO A 42 -14.39 17.34 -4.51
N SER A 43 -13.71 18.37 -4.01
CA SER A 43 -14.08 19.76 -4.31
C SER A 43 -13.57 20.12 -5.70
N VAL A 44 -14.48 20.32 -6.65
CA VAL A 44 -14.17 20.76 -8.02
C VAL A 44 -14.57 22.22 -8.15
N PHE A 45 -13.66 23.05 -8.64
CA PHE A 45 -13.92 24.48 -8.80
C PHE A 45 -13.11 25.11 -9.93
N TRP A 46 -13.59 26.25 -10.43
CA TRP A 46 -12.83 27.15 -11.28
C TRP A 46 -12.29 28.31 -10.46
N ALA A 47 -11.02 28.63 -10.68
CA ALA A 47 -10.36 29.80 -10.10
C ALA A 47 -10.14 30.83 -11.20
N CYS A 48 -10.76 31.99 -11.11
CA CYS A 48 -10.60 33.09 -12.07
C CYS A 48 -10.01 34.31 -11.36
N ASN A 49 -8.92 34.85 -11.93
CA ASN A 49 -8.37 36.12 -11.47
C ASN A 49 -9.26 37.25 -11.96
N THR A 50 -9.58 38.17 -11.05
CA THR A 50 -10.38 39.35 -11.40
C THR A 50 -9.47 40.52 -11.76
N GLU A 51 -9.55 40.93 -13.02
CA GLU A 51 -8.91 42.13 -13.55
C GLU A 51 -9.73 43.35 -13.07
N GLU A 52 -9.09 44.23 -12.30
CA GLU A 52 -9.47 45.63 -12.00
C GLU A 52 -10.96 45.99 -11.71
N GLY A 53 -11.26 46.29 -10.43
CA GLY A 53 -12.36 47.19 -10.05
C GLY A 53 -13.31 46.68 -8.96
N THR A 54 -13.44 45.37 -8.78
CA THR A 54 -14.33 44.79 -7.77
C THR A 54 -13.57 44.52 -6.47
N LYS A 55 -13.62 45.48 -5.54
CA LYS A 55 -13.37 45.18 -4.12
C LYS A 55 -14.49 44.25 -3.65
N PHE A 56 -14.28 42.94 -3.72
CA PHE A 56 -15.21 42.00 -3.12
C PHE A 56 -15.14 42.18 -1.60
N PRO A 57 -16.22 42.64 -0.92
CA PRO A 57 -16.27 42.56 0.52
C PRO A 57 -16.18 41.08 0.90
N ASN A 58 -15.30 40.74 1.85
CA ASN A 58 -15.19 39.37 2.37
C ASN A 58 -16.57 38.88 2.81
N SER A 59 -17.15 37.97 2.02
CA SER A 59 -18.46 37.41 2.34
C SER A 59 -18.31 36.53 3.58
N PRO A 60 -19.17 36.64 4.60
CA PRO A 60 -19.16 35.72 5.73
C PRO A 60 -19.56 34.29 5.33
N PHE A 61 -20.05 34.09 4.10
CA PHE A 61 -20.39 32.79 3.54
C PHE A 61 -19.24 32.17 2.74
N ASP A 62 -18.18 32.94 2.47
CA ASP A 62 -16.99 32.37 1.84
C ASP A 62 -16.24 31.49 2.84
N ARG A 63 -16.02 30.25 2.43
CA ARG A 63 -15.18 29.33 3.17
C ARG A 63 -13.72 29.75 3.00
N THR A 64 -13.23 30.53 3.95
CA THR A 64 -11.82 30.92 4.05
C THR A 64 -10.99 29.82 4.72
N ASN A 65 -9.67 29.80 4.47
CA ASN A 65 -8.69 28.89 5.06
C ASN A 65 -8.92 27.41 4.74
N LEU A 66 -9.36 27.10 3.52
CA LEU A 66 -9.49 25.73 3.03
C LEU A 66 -8.14 25.10 2.63
N GLY A 67 -7.05 25.87 2.74
CA GLY A 67 -5.68 25.45 2.51
C GLY A 67 -5.23 25.66 1.06
N TYR A 68 -6.12 25.43 0.08
CA TYR A 68 -5.83 25.72 -1.32
C TYR A 68 -6.04 27.20 -1.68
N ASP A 69 -6.84 27.93 -0.92
CA ASP A 69 -7.12 29.36 -1.11
C ASP A 69 -5.86 30.22 -0.99
N GLY A 70 -4.94 29.84 -0.11
CA GLY A 70 -3.62 30.50 0.02
C GLY A 70 -2.68 30.32 -1.17
N LEU A 71 -3.00 29.42 -2.12
CA LEU A 71 -2.23 29.25 -3.36
C LEU A 71 -2.63 30.25 -4.45
N PHE A 72 -3.75 30.96 -4.25
CA PHE A 72 -4.28 31.93 -5.20
C PHE A 72 -4.13 33.36 -4.67
N GLY A 73 -4.17 34.34 -5.57
CA GLY A 73 -4.06 35.74 -5.18
C GLY A 73 -5.28 36.22 -4.38
N PRO A 74 -5.17 37.34 -3.64
CA PRO A 74 -6.27 37.91 -2.87
C PRO A 74 -7.46 38.41 -3.73
N ARG A 75 -7.41 38.23 -5.05
CA ARG A 75 -8.41 38.66 -6.04
C ARG A 75 -8.85 37.50 -6.93
N THR A 76 -8.90 36.31 -6.38
CA THR A 76 -9.35 35.11 -7.09
C THR A 76 -10.77 34.75 -6.67
N LEU A 77 -11.64 34.61 -7.65
CA LEU A 77 -13.00 34.10 -7.46
C LEU A 77 -13.02 32.59 -7.67
N PHE A 78 -13.72 31.89 -6.79
CA PHE A 78 -13.90 30.45 -6.85
C PHE A 78 -15.36 30.10 -7.17
N TRP A 79 -15.55 29.33 -8.23
CA TRP A 79 -16.86 28.77 -8.60
C TRP A 79 -16.86 27.27 -8.36
N HIS A 80 -17.58 26.79 -7.35
CA HIS A 80 -17.61 25.37 -6.99
C HIS A 80 -18.73 24.61 -7.72
N VAL A 81 -18.40 23.41 -8.17
CA VAL A 81 -19.38 22.44 -8.68
C VAL A 81 -20.06 21.78 -7.49
N THR A 82 -21.39 21.71 -7.51
CA THR A 82 -22.14 20.94 -6.51
C THR A 82 -22.12 19.46 -6.92
N PRO A 83 -21.55 18.56 -6.08
CA PRO A 83 -21.53 17.14 -6.38
C PRO A 83 -22.94 16.54 -6.34
N GLU A 84 -23.18 15.53 -7.17
CA GLU A 84 -24.40 14.74 -7.14
C GLU A 84 -24.36 13.79 -5.94
N THR A 85 -25.39 13.84 -5.09
CA THR A 85 -25.50 12.98 -3.90
C THR A 85 -26.24 11.70 -4.22
N GLN A 86 -25.66 10.55 -3.89
CA GLN A 86 -26.40 9.28 -3.84
C GLN A 86 -26.94 9.11 -2.41
N ASP A 87 -28.27 9.03 -2.27
CA ASP A 87 -28.98 8.83 -0.98
C ASP A 87 -28.66 9.90 0.09
N GLY A 88 -28.37 11.13 -0.32
CA GLY A 88 -27.99 12.23 0.58
C GLY A 88 -26.58 12.10 1.18
N ASN A 89 -25.79 11.13 0.72
CA ASN A 89 -24.40 10.95 1.12
C ASN A 89 -23.47 11.53 0.04
N LEU A 90 -22.49 12.33 0.48
CA LEU A 90 -21.41 12.89 -0.35
C LEU A 90 -20.18 11.97 -0.40
N ASN A 91 -20.34 10.71 -0.02
CA ASN A 91 -19.28 9.71 -0.08
C ASN A 91 -19.59 8.70 -1.19
N HIS A 92 -18.62 8.47 -2.05
CA HIS A 92 -18.66 7.40 -3.05
C HIS A 92 -18.13 6.11 -2.42
N GLN A 93 -18.94 5.05 -2.47
CA GLN A 93 -18.50 3.73 -2.06
C GLN A 93 -17.78 3.04 -3.21
N ILE A 94 -16.51 2.67 -3.01
CA ILE A 94 -15.72 1.94 -4.00
C ILE A 94 -15.25 0.61 -3.42
N ARG A 95 -15.19 -0.41 -4.28
CA ARG A 95 -14.73 -1.75 -3.93
C ARG A 95 -13.26 -1.90 -4.33
N VAL A 96 -12.41 -2.17 -3.35
CA VAL A 96 -10.95 -2.23 -3.52
C VAL A 96 -10.41 -3.63 -3.20
N PRO A 97 -9.38 -4.10 -3.94
CA PRO A 97 -8.78 -5.41 -3.69
C PRO A 97 -7.94 -5.41 -2.40
N VAL A 98 -8.03 -6.49 -1.62
CA VAL A 98 -7.25 -6.72 -0.40
C VAL A 98 -6.74 -8.17 -0.34
N LEU A 99 -5.84 -8.48 0.58
CA LEU A 99 -5.35 -9.87 0.75
C LEU A 99 -6.51 -10.80 1.12
N ASP A 100 -6.70 -11.85 0.33
CA ASP A 100 -7.71 -12.89 0.58
C ASP A 100 -7.22 -13.89 1.63
N LEU A 101 -7.87 -13.89 2.78
CA LEU A 101 -7.56 -14.77 3.90
C LEU A 101 -7.78 -16.25 3.57
N ASN A 102 -8.70 -16.57 2.65
CA ASN A 102 -8.98 -17.96 2.27
C ASN A 102 -7.82 -18.56 1.48
N LYS A 103 -7.20 -17.77 0.60
CA LYS A 103 -6.03 -18.20 -0.20
C LYS A 103 -4.74 -18.12 0.61
N SER A 104 -4.64 -17.18 1.55
CA SER A 104 -3.44 -16.97 2.37
C SER A 104 -3.05 -18.22 3.18
N LYS A 105 -4.02 -18.98 3.70
CA LYS A 105 -3.75 -20.20 4.48
C LYS A 105 -2.97 -21.25 3.69
N TRP A 106 -3.32 -21.47 2.42
CA TRP A 106 -2.62 -22.44 1.57
C TRP A 106 -1.17 -22.03 1.32
N VAL A 107 -0.95 -20.74 1.04
CA VAL A 107 0.40 -20.18 0.83
C VAL A 107 1.25 -20.36 2.09
N SER A 108 0.70 -19.99 3.26
CA SER A 108 1.40 -20.13 4.54
C SER A 108 1.80 -21.58 4.81
N THR A 109 0.88 -22.53 4.64
CA THR A 109 1.16 -23.96 4.88
C THR A 109 2.17 -24.51 3.87
N GLY A 110 2.07 -24.14 2.60
CA GLY A 110 3.01 -24.55 1.56
C GLY A 110 4.43 -24.04 1.82
N THR A 111 4.58 -22.77 2.20
CA THR A 111 5.88 -22.20 2.58
C THR A 111 6.43 -22.90 3.82
N ALA A 112 5.62 -23.13 4.84
CA ALA A 112 6.05 -23.85 6.04
C ALA A 112 6.54 -25.27 5.72
N ALA A 113 5.82 -26.01 4.86
CA ALA A 113 6.20 -27.35 4.44
C ALA A 113 7.55 -27.36 3.69
N MET A 114 7.77 -26.43 2.76
CA MET A 114 9.03 -26.32 2.02
C MET A 114 10.21 -25.96 2.94
N VAL A 115 10.01 -25.03 3.87
CA VAL A 115 11.04 -24.65 4.86
C VAL A 115 11.40 -25.86 5.74
N LEU A 116 10.40 -26.60 6.24
CA LEU A 116 10.62 -27.80 7.05
C LEU A 116 11.34 -28.90 6.27
N MET A 117 10.99 -29.11 5.00
CA MET A 117 11.64 -30.12 4.16
C MET A 117 13.11 -29.77 3.91
N GLY A 118 13.41 -28.50 3.61
CA GLY A 118 14.78 -28.02 3.47
C GLY A 118 15.58 -28.15 4.77
N PHE A 119 14.97 -27.79 5.90
CA PHE A 119 15.58 -27.95 7.22
C PHE A 119 15.88 -29.42 7.54
N ALA A 120 14.91 -30.31 7.33
CA ALA A 120 15.06 -31.75 7.55
C ALA A 120 16.16 -32.35 6.66
N TYR A 121 16.25 -31.91 5.40
CA TYR A 121 17.33 -32.34 4.50
C TYR A 121 18.72 -31.95 5.03
N ILE A 122 18.89 -30.71 5.50
CA ILE A 122 20.16 -30.25 6.08
C ILE A 122 20.51 -31.09 7.31
N VAL A 123 19.56 -31.28 8.24
CA VAL A 123 19.76 -32.09 9.45
C VAL A 123 20.14 -33.53 9.08
N PHE A 124 19.46 -34.13 8.10
CA PHE A 124 19.78 -35.47 7.62
C PHE A 124 21.20 -35.56 7.05
N LYS A 125 21.62 -34.58 6.24
CA LYS A 125 22.98 -34.56 5.68
C LYS A 125 24.03 -34.44 6.80
N LEU A 126 23.82 -33.56 7.77
CA LEU A 126 24.73 -33.40 8.92
C LEU A 126 24.80 -34.67 9.78
N ALA A 127 23.67 -35.29 10.10
CA ALA A 127 23.61 -36.54 10.85
C ALA A 127 24.28 -37.69 10.09
N SER A 128 24.06 -37.80 8.78
CA SER A 128 24.66 -38.83 7.94
C SER A 128 26.19 -38.72 7.89
N VAL A 129 26.75 -37.50 7.87
CA VAL A 129 28.19 -37.27 7.95
C VAL A 129 28.72 -37.61 9.33
N SER A 130 28.01 -37.21 10.40
CA SER A 130 28.40 -37.52 11.78
C SER A 130 28.46 -39.03 12.04
N TRP A 131 27.46 -39.78 11.56
CA TRP A 131 27.44 -41.24 11.68
C TRP A 131 28.50 -41.93 10.81
N ARG A 132 28.73 -41.48 9.57
CA ARG A 132 29.75 -42.08 8.69
C ARG A 132 31.17 -41.77 9.12
N ARG A 133 31.41 -40.62 9.74
CA ARG A 133 32.75 -40.16 10.11
C ARG A 133 33.13 -40.47 11.55
N GLY A 134 32.25 -41.14 12.30
CA GLY A 134 32.50 -41.69 13.64
C GLY A 134 33.26 -40.73 14.54
N TYR A 135 32.54 -39.92 15.32
CA TYR A 135 33.07 -38.99 16.34
C TYR A 135 34.49 -39.38 16.79
N GLY A 136 35.49 -38.65 16.28
CA GLY A 136 36.89 -39.07 16.33
C GLY A 136 37.36 -39.29 17.76
N SER A 137 37.31 -40.54 18.23
CA SER A 137 38.03 -40.99 19.41
C SER A 137 39.50 -41.09 19.03
N HIS A 138 40.21 -39.97 19.10
CA HIS A 138 41.67 -39.94 19.09
C HIS A 138 42.14 -40.70 20.35
N LYS A 139 42.36 -42.02 20.25
CA LYS A 139 43.05 -42.78 21.30
C LYS A 139 44.54 -42.47 21.20
N ALA A 140 45.10 -41.86 22.24
CA ALA A 140 46.54 -41.69 22.40
C ALA A 140 47.24 -43.07 22.41
N PRO A 141 48.48 -43.21 21.87
CA PRO A 141 49.19 -44.48 21.92
C PRO A 141 49.68 -44.74 23.35
N VAL A 142 49.32 -45.91 23.89
CA VAL A 142 49.90 -46.42 25.14
C VAL A 142 51.26 -47.03 24.80
N GLU A 143 52.30 -46.44 25.39
CA GLU A 143 53.68 -46.93 25.39
C GLU A 143 53.76 -48.30 26.09
N VAL A 144 54.19 -49.33 25.37
CA VAL A 144 54.42 -50.67 25.93
C VAL A 144 55.87 -50.74 26.41
N GLU A 145 56.05 -50.55 27.72
CA GLU A 145 57.30 -50.77 28.43
C GLU A 145 57.64 -52.28 28.44
N LYS A 146 58.71 -52.67 27.73
CA LYS A 146 59.22 -54.06 27.72
C LYS A 146 59.93 -54.38 29.03
N LYS A 147 59.32 -55.17 29.91
CA LYS A 147 60.04 -55.83 31.02
C LYS A 147 60.93 -56.95 30.49
N LYS A 148 62.24 -56.75 30.62
CA LYS A 148 63.34 -57.70 30.40
C LYS A 148 63.29 -58.78 31.48
N LYS A 149 63.18 -60.05 31.07
CA LYS A 149 63.31 -61.21 31.97
C LYS A 149 64.76 -61.67 32.00
N GLN A 150 65.17 -62.00 33.21
CA GLN A 150 66.47 -62.45 33.72
C GLN A 150 66.99 -63.70 33.02
#